data_AF-A0A0D0NNX1-F1
#
_entry.id   AF-A0A0D0NNX1-F1
#
_cell.length_a   1.000
_cell.length_b   1.000
_cell.length_c   1.000
_cell.angle_alpha   90.00
_cell.angle_beta   90.00
_cell.angle_gamma   90.00
#
_symmetry.space_group_name_H-M   'P 1'
#
loop_
_entity.id
_entity.type
_entity.pdbx_description
1 polymer ?
#
loop_
_entity_poly.entity_id
_entity_poly.type
_entity_poly.pdbx_seq_one_letter_code
_entity_poly.pdbx_strand_id
1 'polypeptide(L)'
;MRALAVALALLSEAALAEGGLEGRTVVFRVESYDDPAAPYLVSEDYVGAVGPGPEFSMEEEGGLWVDVVPVRIDLSDGEIELTWPSVEAGPFATFAFNGYVMEFAGDCALIERAKVVDWETTLPLADDALEVTPLRLALDVSGLEYGPDQRIVIALQVADCPVS
;
A
#
# COMPACT_ATOMS: atom_id res chain seq x y z
N MET A 1 -60.88 -14.86 24.41
CA MET A 1 -59.90 -13.99 25.10
C MET A 1 -58.60 -14.74 25.31
N ARG A 2 -57.54 -14.37 24.59
CA ARG A 2 -56.15 -14.30 25.09
C ARG A 2 -55.27 -13.84 23.93
N ALA A 3 -55.10 -12.53 23.87
CA ALA A 3 -53.98 -11.91 23.21
C ALA A 3 -52.71 -12.27 24.00
N LEU A 4 -51.63 -12.63 23.29
CA LEU A 4 -50.29 -12.37 23.80
C LEU A 4 -49.38 -12.09 22.61
N ALA A 5 -49.17 -10.80 22.38
CA ALA A 5 -48.05 -10.27 21.62
C ALA A 5 -46.80 -10.32 22.52
N VAL A 6 -45.67 -10.78 21.97
CA VAL A 6 -44.31 -10.55 22.46
C VAL A 6 -43.47 -10.37 21.18
N ALA A 7 -43.30 -9.14 20.69
CA ALA A 7 -42.30 -8.16 21.10
C ALA A 7 -40.86 -8.63 20.87
N LEU A 8 -40.36 -8.29 19.68
CA LEU A 8 -39.10 -7.58 19.44
C LEU A 8 -37.83 -8.19 20.06
N ALA A 9 -37.26 -9.16 19.37
CA ALA A 9 -35.81 -9.35 19.40
C ALA A 9 -35.20 -8.33 18.42
N LEU A 10 -34.88 -7.14 18.93
CA LEU A 10 -33.90 -6.26 18.32
C LEU A 10 -32.60 -7.06 18.23
N LEU A 11 -32.34 -7.64 17.05
CA LEU A 11 -31.00 -8.03 16.66
C LEU A 11 -30.17 -6.76 16.71
N SER A 12 -29.47 -6.58 17.82
CA SER A 12 -28.29 -5.73 17.85
C SER A 12 -27.30 -6.40 16.91
N GLU A 13 -27.33 -5.99 15.64
CA GLU A 13 -26.14 -6.01 14.81
C GLU A 13 -25.13 -5.17 15.59
N ALA A 14 -24.34 -5.84 16.43
CA ALA A 14 -23.10 -5.29 16.89
C ALA A 14 -22.35 -4.98 15.61
N ALA A 15 -22.29 -3.68 15.28
CA ALA A 15 -21.41 -3.15 14.27
C ALA A 15 -20.07 -3.86 14.44
N LEU A 16 -19.63 -4.53 13.38
CA LEU A 16 -18.25 -4.97 13.28
C LEU A 16 -17.42 -3.73 13.60
N ALA A 17 -16.55 -3.84 14.60
CA ALA A 17 -15.52 -2.83 14.78
C ALA A 17 -14.56 -3.03 13.61
N GLU A 18 -14.82 -2.31 12.51
CA GLU A 18 -14.02 -2.24 11.29
C GLU A 18 -12.74 -1.43 11.57
N GLY A 19 -11.80 -2.05 12.27
CA GLY A 19 -10.44 -1.53 12.45
C GLY A 19 -9.51 -2.17 11.45
N GLY A 20 -9.36 -1.55 10.28
CA GLY A 20 -8.59 -2.11 9.17
C GLY A 20 -8.53 -1.16 7.97
N LEU A 21 -7.74 -1.53 6.96
CA LEU A 21 -7.70 -0.83 5.68
C LEU A 21 -8.84 -1.22 4.72
N GLU A 22 -9.57 -2.32 4.94
CA GLU A 22 -10.62 -2.79 4.02
C GLU A 22 -11.59 -1.67 3.62
N GLY A 23 -11.86 -1.56 2.31
CA GLY A 23 -12.76 -0.56 1.74
C GLY A 23 -12.16 0.84 1.64
N ARG A 24 -10.94 1.09 2.14
CA ARG A 24 -10.26 2.39 2.01
C ARG A 24 -9.82 2.61 0.58
N THR A 25 -10.05 3.82 0.07
CA THR A 25 -9.43 4.25 -1.18
C THR A 25 -7.96 4.56 -0.95
N VAL A 26 -7.11 4.01 -1.79
CA VAL A 26 -5.67 4.26 -1.83
C VAL A 26 -5.30 4.76 -3.23
N VAL A 27 -4.47 5.80 -3.26
CA VAL A 27 -3.82 6.31 -4.47
C VAL A 27 -2.39 5.83 -4.42
N PHE A 28 -1.98 5.13 -5.46
CA PHE A 28 -0.64 4.60 -5.60
C PHE A 28 0.07 5.28 -6.77
N ARG A 29 1.35 5.63 -6.55
CA ARG A 29 2.25 6.23 -7.53
C ARG A 29 3.65 5.65 -7.42
N VAL A 30 4.40 5.72 -8.52
CA VAL A 30 5.85 5.53 -8.55
C VAL A 30 6.50 6.89 -8.75
N GLU A 31 7.52 7.18 -7.94
CA GLU A 31 8.26 8.44 -8.01
C GLU A 31 9.77 8.15 -8.03
N SER A 32 10.49 8.91 -8.85
CA SER A 32 11.96 8.87 -8.92
C SER A 32 12.53 10.28 -9.01
N TYR A 33 13.41 10.66 -8.09
CA TYR A 33 14.00 12.00 -8.05
C TYR A 33 15.31 12.08 -7.25
N ASP A 34 16.15 13.05 -7.61
CA ASP A 34 17.21 13.57 -6.72
C ASP A 34 16.77 14.83 -5.96
N ASP A 35 15.85 15.60 -6.56
CA ASP A 35 15.21 16.78 -5.98
C ASP A 35 13.69 16.62 -6.13
N PRO A 36 12.91 16.54 -5.02
CA PRO A 36 11.46 16.37 -5.10
C PRO A 36 10.75 17.53 -5.80
N ALA A 37 11.38 18.71 -5.94
CA ALA A 37 10.84 19.82 -6.70
C ALA A 37 11.03 19.68 -8.23
N ALA A 38 11.85 18.72 -8.68
CA ALA A 38 12.14 18.47 -10.08
C ALA A 38 12.29 16.94 -10.33
N PRO A 39 11.19 16.17 -10.21
CA PRO A 39 11.25 14.72 -10.34
C PRO A 39 11.60 14.29 -11.76
N TYR A 40 12.32 13.17 -11.87
CA TYR A 40 12.60 12.52 -13.15
C TYR A 40 11.39 11.75 -13.66
N LEU A 41 10.67 11.12 -12.75
CA LEU A 41 9.46 10.35 -13.01
C LEU A 41 8.46 10.55 -11.87
N VAL A 42 7.21 10.78 -12.25
CA VAL A 42 6.02 10.63 -11.42
C VAL A 42 5.02 9.90 -12.31
N SER A 43 4.62 8.69 -11.91
CA SER A 43 3.66 7.90 -12.67
C SER A 43 2.28 8.55 -12.68
N GLU A 44 1.38 8.02 -13.51
CA GLU A 44 -0.05 8.26 -13.33
C GLU A 44 -0.53 7.81 -11.93
N ASP A 45 -1.66 8.37 -11.48
CA ASP A 45 -2.32 7.94 -10.25
C ASP A 45 -3.06 6.62 -10.49
N TYR A 46 -2.70 5.59 -9.73
CA TYR A 46 -3.43 4.34 -9.68
C TYR A 46 -4.36 4.38 -8.46
N VAL A 47 -5.67 4.44 -8.70
CA VAL A 47 -6.67 4.54 -7.64
C VAL A 47 -7.37 3.20 -7.44
N GLY A 48 -7.32 2.68 -6.22
CA GLY A 48 -7.92 1.39 -5.85
C GLY A 48 -8.64 1.48 -4.51
N ALA A 49 -9.45 0.47 -4.22
CA ALA A 49 -10.00 0.27 -2.88
C ALA A 49 -9.40 -1.01 -2.31
N VAL A 50 -8.92 -0.96 -1.08
CA VAL A 50 -8.36 -2.13 -0.37
C VAL A 50 -9.43 -3.20 -0.24
N GLY A 51 -9.08 -4.43 -0.60
CA GLY A 51 -10.01 -5.54 -0.64
C GLY A 51 -9.35 -6.89 -0.79
N PRO A 52 -10.12 -7.95 -1.11
CA PRO A 52 -9.56 -9.27 -1.30
C PRO A 52 -8.73 -9.37 -2.59
N GLY A 53 -7.42 -9.56 -2.43
CA GLY A 53 -6.45 -9.81 -3.50
C GLY A 53 -5.84 -8.54 -4.08
N PRO A 54 -4.96 -8.64 -5.10
CA PRO A 54 -4.13 -7.51 -5.50
C PRO A 54 -4.91 -6.29 -6.01
N GLU A 55 -4.67 -5.12 -5.40
CA GLU A 55 -5.28 -3.84 -5.76
C GLU A 55 -4.65 -3.25 -7.02
N PHE A 56 -3.35 -3.45 -7.19
CA PHE A 56 -2.60 -2.85 -8.28
C PHE A 56 -1.74 -3.88 -9.01
N SER A 57 -1.80 -3.80 -10.34
CA SER A 57 -0.84 -4.44 -11.22
C SER A 57 -0.44 -3.38 -12.23
N MET A 58 0.77 -2.84 -12.09
CA MET A 58 1.27 -1.87 -13.05
C MET A 58 1.69 -2.57 -14.34
N GLU A 59 1.45 -1.90 -15.47
CA GLU A 59 2.15 -2.18 -16.72
C GLU A 59 3.40 -1.29 -16.78
N GLU A 60 4.28 -1.55 -17.74
CA GLU A 60 5.46 -0.70 -17.97
C GLU A 60 5.02 0.72 -18.35
N GLU A 61 5.42 1.71 -17.55
CA GLU A 61 5.14 3.13 -17.76
C GLU A 61 6.46 3.90 -17.71
N GLY A 62 6.76 4.77 -18.66
CA GLY A 62 8.04 5.47 -18.66
C GLY A 62 8.41 6.14 -19.97
N GLY A 63 9.68 6.56 -20.05
CA GLY A 63 10.26 7.22 -21.20
C GLY A 63 11.71 6.80 -21.40
N LEU A 64 12.38 7.37 -22.41
CA LEU A 64 13.69 6.93 -22.94
C LEU A 64 14.85 6.66 -21.95
N TRP A 65 14.72 6.97 -20.66
CA TRP A 65 15.80 6.88 -19.66
C TRP A 65 15.43 6.18 -18.35
N VAL A 66 14.13 6.10 -18.00
CA VAL A 66 13.63 5.44 -16.77
C VAL A 66 12.23 4.90 -17.06
N ASP A 67 12.05 3.61 -16.80
CA ASP A 67 10.77 2.92 -16.92
C ASP A 67 10.36 2.35 -15.56
N VAL A 68 9.07 2.40 -15.29
CA VAL A 68 8.43 1.78 -14.13
C VAL A 68 8.53 0.28 -14.27
N VAL A 69 9.09 -0.35 -13.25
CA VAL A 69 9.12 -1.81 -13.13
C VAL A 69 7.73 -2.31 -12.74
N PRO A 70 7.08 -3.17 -13.54
CA PRO A 70 5.78 -3.75 -13.21
C PRO A 70 5.78 -4.41 -11.83
N VAL A 71 5.00 -3.85 -10.90
CA VAL A 71 4.82 -4.34 -9.54
C VAL A 71 3.38 -4.79 -9.33
N ARG A 72 3.21 -5.85 -8.56
CA ARG A 72 1.93 -6.26 -7.97
C ARG A 72 1.90 -5.82 -6.52
N ILE A 73 0.81 -5.18 -6.12
CA ILE A 73 0.59 -4.72 -4.76
C ILE A 73 -0.70 -5.35 -4.24
N ASP A 74 -0.61 -5.98 -3.08
CA ASP A 74 -1.72 -6.58 -2.34
C ASP A 74 -1.78 -5.90 -0.97
N LEU A 75 -2.89 -5.24 -0.68
CA LEU A 75 -3.19 -4.55 0.56
C LEU A 75 -4.25 -5.35 1.30
N SER A 76 -3.95 -5.72 2.54
CA SER A 76 -4.93 -6.27 3.47
C SER A 76 -5.17 -5.32 4.63
N ASP A 77 -6.01 -5.71 5.59
CA ASP A 77 -6.39 -4.89 6.75
C ASP A 77 -5.22 -4.28 7.52
N GLY A 78 -4.06 -4.93 7.53
CA GLY A 78 -2.90 -4.51 8.30
C GLY A 78 -1.56 -4.84 7.65
N GLU A 79 -1.54 -5.09 6.34
CA GLU A 79 -0.33 -5.49 5.63
C GLU A 79 -0.34 -4.98 4.20
N ILE A 80 0.84 -4.65 3.69
CA ILE A 80 1.07 -4.40 2.27
C ILE A 80 2.14 -5.37 1.79
N GLU A 81 1.83 -6.14 0.74
CA GLU A 81 2.77 -6.99 0.04
C GLU A 81 3.06 -6.42 -1.36
N LEU A 82 4.34 -6.26 -1.70
CA LEU A 82 4.81 -5.90 -3.04
C LEU A 82 5.58 -7.07 -3.64
N THR A 83 5.26 -7.45 -4.88
CA THR A 83 5.93 -8.53 -5.62
C THR A 83 6.12 -8.18 -7.10
N TRP A 84 7.09 -8.83 -7.75
CA TRP A 84 7.40 -8.63 -9.18
C TRP A 84 7.33 -9.93 -9.99
N PRO A 85 6.19 -10.64 -10.01
CA PRO A 85 6.11 -12.04 -10.47
C PRO A 85 6.28 -12.22 -11.99
N SER A 86 6.27 -11.15 -12.78
CA SER A 86 6.16 -11.21 -14.25
C SER A 86 7.23 -10.38 -14.97
N VAL A 87 8.34 -10.09 -14.30
CA VAL A 87 9.48 -9.35 -14.86
C VAL A 87 10.74 -10.22 -14.86
N GLU A 88 11.67 -9.94 -15.79
CA GLU A 88 13.04 -10.44 -15.67
C GLU A 88 13.75 -9.70 -14.53
N ALA A 89 14.62 -10.38 -13.78
CA ALA A 89 15.35 -9.73 -12.69
C ALA A 89 16.24 -8.61 -13.22
N GLY A 90 16.32 -7.51 -12.47
CA GLY A 90 17.08 -6.33 -12.85
C GLY A 90 17.28 -5.35 -11.70
N PRO A 91 18.16 -4.35 -11.89
CA PRO A 91 18.36 -3.32 -10.90
C PRO A 91 17.30 -2.23 -11.02
N PHE A 92 16.77 -1.77 -9.88
CA PHE A 92 16.14 -0.46 -9.82
C PHE A 92 17.17 0.63 -10.11
N ALA A 93 16.75 1.69 -10.82
CA ALA A 93 17.58 2.86 -11.02
C ALA A 93 18.01 3.48 -9.66
N THR A 94 19.16 4.16 -9.66
CA THR A 94 19.71 4.78 -8.44
C THR A 94 19.51 6.29 -8.48
N PHE A 95 18.65 6.77 -7.59
CA PHE A 95 18.36 8.18 -7.34
C PHE A 95 18.30 8.45 -5.82
N ALA A 96 18.19 9.71 -5.38
CA ALA A 96 17.99 10.03 -3.96
C ALA A 96 16.69 9.44 -3.39
N PHE A 97 15.64 9.33 -4.20
CA PHE A 97 14.45 8.51 -3.95
C PHE A 97 14.07 7.80 -5.24
N ASN A 98 13.82 6.50 -5.17
CA ASN A 98 13.24 5.74 -6.26
C ASN A 98 12.33 4.64 -5.71
N GLY A 99 11.02 4.84 -5.77
CA GLY A 99 10.12 3.82 -5.27
C GLY A 99 8.66 4.20 -5.25
N TYR A 100 7.98 3.69 -4.24
CA TYR A 100 6.54 3.49 -4.20
C TYR A 100 5.90 4.43 -3.20
N VAL A 101 4.87 5.17 -3.62
CA VAL A 101 4.12 6.10 -2.76
C VAL A 101 2.66 5.66 -2.72
N MET A 102 2.15 5.46 -1.52
CA MET A 102 0.74 5.15 -1.25
C MET A 102 0.14 6.23 -0.37
N GLU A 103 -0.94 6.84 -0.85
CA GLU A 103 -1.71 7.85 -0.14
C GLU A 103 -3.13 7.34 0.10
N PHE A 104 -3.56 7.33 1.36
CA PHE A 104 -4.87 6.86 1.77
C PHE A 104 -5.85 8.04 1.78
N ALA A 105 -7.02 7.85 1.17
CA ALA A 105 -8.06 8.87 1.18
C ALA A 105 -8.72 8.99 2.55
N GLY A 106 -8.97 10.23 2.97
CA GLY A 106 -9.71 10.58 4.19
C GLY A 106 -8.99 11.61 5.04
N ASP A 107 -9.66 12.07 6.08
CA ASP A 107 -9.13 13.07 7.01
C ASP A 107 -8.68 12.46 8.35
N CYS A 108 -8.98 11.17 8.56
CA CYS A 108 -8.64 10.46 9.78
C CYS A 108 -7.20 9.95 9.71
N ALA A 109 -6.40 10.21 10.75
CA ALA A 109 -5.07 9.65 10.89
C ALA A 109 -5.16 8.11 10.91
N LEU A 110 -4.85 7.47 9.78
CA LEU A 110 -5.09 6.06 9.56
C LEU A 110 -3.91 5.21 10.03
N ILE A 111 -2.69 5.54 9.61
CA ILE A 111 -1.49 4.77 9.92
C ILE A 111 -0.91 5.28 11.24
N GLU A 112 -0.97 4.45 12.28
CA GLU A 112 -0.29 4.72 13.55
C GLU A 112 1.18 4.30 13.49
N ARG A 113 1.46 3.15 12.87
CA ARG A 113 2.79 2.59 12.67
C ARG A 113 2.84 1.80 11.38
N ALA A 114 4.01 1.78 10.74
CA ALA A 114 4.33 0.81 9.71
C ALA A 114 5.76 0.31 9.91
N LYS A 115 6.02 -0.95 9.57
CA LYS A 115 7.36 -1.53 9.62
C LYS A 115 7.51 -2.59 8.53
N VAL A 116 8.66 -2.62 7.87
CA VAL A 116 9.10 -3.77 7.07
C VAL A 116 9.16 -5.03 7.96
N VAL A 117 8.65 -6.13 7.43
CA VAL A 117 8.68 -7.45 8.06
C VAL A 117 9.92 -8.19 7.55
N ASP A 118 11.02 -8.05 8.27
CA ASP A 118 12.37 -8.49 7.85
C ASP A 118 12.45 -9.99 7.48
N TRP A 119 11.65 -10.85 8.12
CA TRP A 119 11.67 -12.30 7.88
C TRP A 119 10.80 -12.74 6.70
N GLU A 120 9.94 -11.86 6.20
CA GLU A 120 9.10 -12.09 5.03
C GLU A 120 9.58 -11.31 3.81
N THR A 121 10.38 -10.26 4.02
CA THR A 121 10.97 -9.45 2.96
C THR A 121 12.27 -10.06 2.45
N THR A 122 12.43 -10.15 1.13
CA THR A 122 13.64 -10.70 0.51
C THR A 122 14.64 -9.63 0.08
N LEU A 123 14.17 -8.41 -0.19
CA LEU A 123 15.06 -7.30 -0.54
C LEU A 123 15.78 -6.76 0.71
N PRO A 124 17.08 -6.40 0.60
CA PRO A 124 17.84 -5.85 1.72
C PRO A 124 17.53 -4.35 1.89
N LEU A 125 16.33 -4.03 2.39
CA LEU A 125 15.91 -2.66 2.64
C LEU A 125 16.75 -2.01 3.75
N ALA A 126 17.04 -0.73 3.61
CA ALA A 126 17.65 0.07 4.67
C ALA A 126 16.63 0.37 5.78
N ASP A 127 17.12 0.63 7.00
CA ASP A 127 16.25 0.95 8.16
C ASP A 127 15.39 2.20 7.93
N ASP A 128 15.84 3.12 7.07
CA ASP A 128 15.18 4.37 6.69
C ASP A 128 14.50 4.32 5.31
N ALA A 129 14.39 3.15 4.69
CA ALA A 129 13.73 2.98 3.40
C ALA A 129 12.21 3.27 3.44
N LEU A 130 11.61 3.38 4.63
CA LEU A 130 10.19 3.57 4.82
C LEU A 130 9.89 4.90 5.52
N GLU A 131 9.31 5.85 4.80
CA GLU A 131 8.75 7.08 5.35
C GLU A 131 7.24 6.91 5.57
N VAL A 132 6.75 7.30 6.76
CA VAL A 132 5.36 7.09 7.16
C VAL A 132 4.79 8.36 7.78
N THR A 133 3.60 8.73 7.31
CA THR A 133 2.72 9.74 7.91
C THR A 133 1.34 9.12 8.12
N PRO A 134 0.39 9.80 8.79
CA PRO A 134 -0.92 9.20 9.07
C PRO A 134 -1.73 8.78 7.83
N LEU A 135 -1.45 9.34 6.65
CA LEU A 135 -2.19 9.08 5.41
C LEU A 135 -1.27 8.75 4.23
N ARG A 136 0.04 8.64 4.45
CA ARG A 136 1.00 8.40 3.36
C ARG A 136 2.11 7.49 3.82
N LEU A 137 2.48 6.55 2.95
CA LEU A 137 3.63 5.69 3.08
C LEU A 137 4.47 5.85 1.80
N ALA A 138 5.77 6.09 1.96
CA ALA A 138 6.71 6.10 0.85
C ALA A 138 7.83 5.08 1.13
N LEU A 139 8.01 4.14 0.20
CA LEU A 139 8.99 3.07 0.27
C LEU A 139 10.05 3.31 -0.82
N ASP A 140 11.29 3.53 -0.41
CA ASP A 140 12.43 3.68 -1.31
C ASP A 140 13.08 2.32 -1.60
N VAL A 141 13.25 2.02 -2.89
CA VAL A 141 13.90 0.80 -3.40
C VAL A 141 15.10 1.12 -4.30
N SER A 142 15.59 2.36 -4.24
CA SER A 142 16.72 2.85 -5.03
C SER A 142 17.93 1.92 -5.01
N GLY A 143 18.39 1.51 -6.19
CA GLY A 143 19.58 0.68 -6.36
C GLY A 143 19.47 -0.77 -5.86
N LEU A 144 18.28 -1.23 -5.45
CA LEU A 144 18.04 -2.63 -5.12
C LEU A 144 17.79 -3.48 -6.38
N GLU A 145 17.76 -4.79 -6.24
CA GLU A 145 17.44 -5.73 -7.33
C GLU A 145 16.01 -6.27 -7.19
N TYR A 146 15.20 -6.09 -8.23
CA TYR A 146 13.88 -6.71 -8.34
C TYR A 146 13.95 -8.03 -9.12
N GLY A 147 12.88 -8.81 -9.04
CA GLY A 147 12.75 -10.04 -9.79
C GLY A 147 11.57 -10.92 -9.33
N PRO A 148 11.32 -12.04 -10.02
CA PRO A 148 10.15 -12.89 -9.78
C PRO A 148 10.12 -13.54 -8.39
N ASP A 149 11.27 -13.69 -7.75
CA ASP A 149 11.40 -14.25 -6.42
C ASP A 149 11.45 -13.18 -5.31
N GLN A 150 11.39 -11.90 -5.70
CA GLN A 150 11.52 -10.79 -4.77
C GLN A 150 10.17 -10.37 -4.19
N ARG A 151 10.17 -10.01 -2.90
CA ARG A 151 9.00 -9.51 -2.17
C ARG A 151 9.38 -8.52 -1.08
N ILE A 152 8.47 -7.60 -0.79
CA ILE A 152 8.50 -6.71 0.37
C ILE A 152 7.18 -6.86 1.10
N VAL A 153 7.25 -7.04 2.41
CA VAL A 153 6.09 -7.10 3.30
C VAL A 153 6.20 -5.99 4.32
N ILE A 154 5.15 -5.17 4.43
CA ILE A 154 5.06 -4.08 5.40
C ILE A 154 3.86 -4.34 6.30
N ALA A 155 4.11 -4.52 7.59
CA ALA A 155 3.07 -4.60 8.60
C ALA A 155 2.62 -3.18 8.98
N LEU A 156 1.31 -2.99 9.07
CA LEU A 156 0.66 -1.75 9.43
C LEU A 156 -0.09 -1.91 10.76
N GLN A 157 -0.01 -0.88 11.58
CA GLN A 157 -0.95 -0.66 12.66
C GLN A 157 -1.81 0.53 12.27
N VAL A 158 -3.11 0.29 12.12
CA VAL A 158 -4.08 1.31 11.74
C VAL A 158 -5.02 1.66 12.88
N ALA A 159 -5.46 2.91 12.91
CA ALA A 159 -6.47 3.38 13.85
C ALA A 159 -7.88 2.97 13.38
N ASP A 160 -8.81 2.87 14.34
CA ASP A 160 -10.24 2.68 14.07
C ASP A 160 -10.84 3.95 13.47
N CYS A 161 -10.63 4.14 12.17
CA CYS A 161 -11.24 5.21 11.40
C CYS A 161 -12.49 4.67 10.68
N PRO A 162 -13.63 5.39 10.67
CA PRO A 162 -14.80 5.00 9.86
C PRO A 162 -14.54 5.22 8.37
N VAL A 163 -14.91 4.26 7.52
CA VAL A 163 -14.88 4.42 6.05
C VAL A 163 -15.96 5.44 5.67
N SER A 164 -15.58 6.50 4.96
CA SER A 164 -16.45 7.63 4.62
C SER A 164 -17.18 7.45 3.30
#